data_AF-A0A432MDF4-F1
#
_entry.id   AF-A0A432MDF4-F1
#
_cell.length_a   1.000
_cell.length_b   1.000
_cell.length_c   1.000
_cell.angle_alpha   90.00
_cell.angle_beta   90.00
_cell.angle_gamma   90.00
#
_symmetry.space_group_name_H-M   'P 1'
#
loop_
_entity.id
_entity.type
_entity.pdbx_description
1 polymer ?
#
loop_
_entity_poly.entity_id
_entity_poly.type
_entity_poly.pdbx_seq_one_letter_code
_entity_poly.pdbx_strand_id
1 'polypeptide(L)'
;MAKKPPPERITLTFDLHDLPTAQHRAGLAGLILQIDSMGPEGNRRDPRLIPEIDEASLTATSARITFTRESMQGVFDDLYAAKLVEVVVPSKWAGVDPKPGEHVIEKPNPKTGEVTKTRGFAYDVVQPQAPCLARHLEPDRKPWLDLWRQMVWEIPRGGNNVRSRAPFEQVANSGHCGEGAAAWAAVLDFQEGQAKGLLKTDPISGALLLGAQAVNAETVPFSGRVDHNLLLHFWQVVVLTFIPQVVNKKDAKVERAGYVLAIPDVADLREFRVAFPAILSNLATDTGGRLPAQARIDLPAQAGLEVLRHLKSETGEEAAERRAGRALHRSATGDSARGLIRTTGADKAWSAEWGHSVRAVESYHMQKNRNNIKMLLFDRVVDRPRLVERYQRIVRDYRHPLFRATLMRALVQDEPWTARMIELFAEYPAWFFIEGDDTPRFLPRFGRDARELLRNSYEEVYDMRIDEMSNDERLQHLAVIIQRLVNEYVKSRAEVKTGKKAKDFPKKIVSGKERPIYPPEFREAQQRVCSDAFLAMRSRHDQDFVEYFAGSICSVAQYLPKDDYQFLIRTLMTRPEPNPVARPGLSWEDVKAIAMIAVSATSFNVRPRDVEAKGRLS
;
A
#
# COMPACT_ATOMS: atom_id res chain seq x y z
N MET A 1 -58.10 4.75 13.14
CA MET A 1 -57.52 5.23 11.86
C MET A 1 -56.72 4.09 11.25
N ALA A 2 -57.03 3.67 10.03
CA ALA A 2 -56.29 2.59 9.36
C ALA A 2 -54.85 3.04 9.07
N LYS A 3 -53.85 2.24 9.45
CA LYS A 3 -52.43 2.52 9.19
C LYS A 3 -52.23 2.48 7.67
N LYS A 4 -51.72 3.58 7.09
CA LYS A 4 -51.42 3.66 5.64
C LYS A 4 -50.52 2.47 5.28
N PRO A 5 -50.79 1.72 4.19
CA PRO A 5 -49.96 0.59 3.81
C PRO A 5 -48.51 1.08 3.59
N PRO A 6 -47.51 0.28 4.00
CA PRO A 6 -46.12 0.65 3.79
C PRO A 6 -45.84 0.83 2.28
N PRO A 7 -45.01 1.81 1.89
CA PRO A 7 -44.67 2.03 0.49
C PRO A 7 -44.02 0.77 -0.10
N GLU A 8 -44.41 0.40 -1.31
CA GLU A 8 -43.83 -0.74 -2.04
C GLU A 8 -42.43 -0.43 -2.57
N ARG A 9 -42.13 0.86 -2.79
CA ARG A 9 -40.87 1.36 -3.35
C ARG A 9 -40.37 2.54 -2.54
N ILE A 10 -39.07 2.53 -2.25
CA ILE A 10 -38.36 3.61 -1.55
C ILE A 10 -37.17 4.03 -2.38
N THR A 11 -37.06 5.32 -2.65
CA THR A 11 -35.91 5.91 -3.32
C THR A 11 -35.05 6.65 -2.32
N LEU A 12 -33.76 6.30 -2.25
CA LEU A 12 -32.75 6.98 -1.46
C LEU A 12 -31.83 7.77 -2.38
N THR A 13 -31.48 8.99 -1.97
CA THR A 13 -30.52 9.85 -2.67
C THR A 13 -29.29 10.00 -1.79
N PHE A 14 -28.13 9.72 -2.36
CA PHE A 14 -26.85 9.85 -1.69
C PHE A 14 -25.98 10.86 -2.43
N ASP A 15 -25.25 11.69 -1.68
CA ASP A 15 -24.20 12.56 -2.20
C ASP A 15 -22.90 12.30 -1.42
N LEU A 16 -21.79 12.11 -2.13
CA LEU A 16 -20.47 11.88 -1.54
C LEU A 16 -20.06 12.99 -0.55
N HIS A 17 -20.50 14.22 -0.76
CA HIS A 17 -20.22 15.36 0.12
C HIS A 17 -21.00 15.31 1.44
N ASP A 18 -22.14 14.62 1.46
CA ASP A 18 -22.97 14.46 2.66
C ASP A 18 -22.54 13.24 3.50
N LEU A 19 -21.72 12.34 2.94
CA LEU A 19 -21.27 11.13 3.61
C LEU A 19 -20.12 11.41 4.59
N PRO A 20 -20.21 10.95 5.85
CA PRO A 20 -19.36 11.45 6.92
C PRO A 20 -17.92 10.91 6.90
N THR A 21 -17.67 9.75 6.28
CA THR A 21 -16.33 9.12 6.27
C THR A 21 -16.01 8.49 4.92
N ALA A 22 -14.72 8.20 4.68
CA ALA A 22 -14.30 7.45 3.49
C ALA A 22 -14.95 6.05 3.44
N GLN A 23 -15.21 5.41 4.60
CA GLN A 23 -15.94 4.13 4.64
C GLN A 23 -17.37 4.24 4.11
N HIS A 24 -18.07 5.35 4.36
CA HIS A 24 -19.41 5.56 3.81
C HIS A 24 -19.36 5.80 2.29
N ARG A 25 -18.40 6.60 1.83
CA ARG A 25 -18.19 6.86 0.38
C ARG A 25 -17.79 5.59 -0.38
N ALA A 26 -16.88 4.80 0.18
CA ALA A 26 -16.58 3.45 -0.29
C ALA A 26 -17.82 2.55 -0.23
N GLY A 27 -18.64 2.67 0.81
CA GLY A 27 -19.91 1.96 0.94
C GLY A 27 -20.90 2.26 -0.18
N LEU A 28 -21.06 3.53 -0.58
CA LEU A 28 -21.90 3.91 -1.72
C LEU A 28 -21.39 3.31 -3.04
N ALA A 29 -20.09 3.42 -3.30
CA ALA A 29 -19.49 2.82 -4.47
C ALA A 29 -19.63 1.29 -4.48
N GLY A 30 -19.44 0.65 -3.32
CA GLY A 30 -19.62 -0.79 -3.16
C GLY A 30 -21.05 -1.25 -3.36
N LEU A 31 -22.04 -0.46 -2.92
CA LEU A 31 -23.45 -0.75 -3.17
C LEU A 31 -23.78 -0.68 -4.67
N ILE A 32 -23.29 0.35 -5.36
CA ILE A 32 -23.47 0.50 -6.82
C ILE A 32 -22.86 -0.71 -7.56
N LEU A 33 -21.61 -1.06 -7.26
CA LEU A 33 -20.94 -2.21 -7.86
C LEU A 33 -21.61 -3.54 -7.51
N GLN A 34 -22.16 -3.67 -6.31
CA GLN A 34 -22.92 -4.84 -5.89
C GLN A 34 -24.21 -4.98 -6.72
N ILE A 35 -24.94 -3.88 -6.94
CA ILE A 35 -26.14 -3.86 -7.79
C ILE A 35 -25.79 -4.21 -9.25
N ASP A 36 -24.73 -3.60 -9.79
CA ASP A 36 -24.24 -3.93 -11.14
C ASP A 36 -23.88 -5.40 -11.27
N SER A 37 -23.25 -5.94 -10.22
CA SER A 37 -22.84 -7.34 -10.21
C SER A 37 -24.02 -8.32 -10.24
N MET A 38 -25.20 -7.87 -9.81
CA MET A 38 -26.45 -8.62 -9.80
C MET A 38 -27.26 -8.44 -11.08
N GLY A 39 -27.00 -7.41 -11.88
CA GLY A 39 -27.77 -7.01 -13.08
C GLY A 39 -27.82 -8.04 -14.23
N PRO A 40 -28.30 -7.64 -15.42
CA PRO A 40 -28.48 -8.54 -16.58
C PRO A 40 -27.23 -9.33 -17.00
N GLU A 41 -26.05 -8.72 -16.83
CA GLU A 41 -24.75 -9.37 -17.07
C GLU A 41 -24.15 -9.98 -15.80
N GLY A 42 -24.98 -10.20 -14.79
CA GLY A 42 -24.59 -10.55 -13.43
C GLY A 42 -25.04 -11.91 -12.95
N ASN A 43 -24.84 -12.13 -11.65
CA ASN A 43 -25.05 -13.43 -11.03
C ASN A 43 -26.52 -13.69 -10.68
N ARG A 44 -27.38 -12.65 -10.66
CA ARG A 44 -28.78 -12.75 -10.25
C ARG A 44 -29.69 -12.65 -11.47
N ARG A 45 -30.52 -13.67 -11.69
CA ARG A 45 -31.42 -13.72 -12.86
C ARG A 45 -32.81 -13.12 -12.62
N ASP A 46 -33.25 -12.98 -11.37
CA ASP A 46 -34.57 -12.41 -11.04
C ASP A 46 -34.45 -10.89 -10.85
N PRO A 47 -34.96 -10.07 -11.77
CA PRO A 47 -34.84 -8.61 -11.70
C PRO A 47 -35.52 -8.00 -10.47
N ARG A 48 -36.52 -8.68 -9.88
CA ARG A 48 -37.24 -8.19 -8.68
C ARG A 48 -36.37 -8.14 -7.44
N LEU A 49 -35.25 -8.88 -7.45
CA LEU A 49 -34.29 -8.94 -6.35
C LEU A 49 -33.17 -7.90 -6.49
N ILE A 50 -33.20 -7.05 -7.52
CA ILE A 50 -32.13 -6.13 -7.86
C ILE A 50 -32.62 -4.68 -7.64
N PRO A 51 -31.95 -3.88 -6.80
CA PRO A 51 -32.27 -2.47 -6.68
C PRO A 51 -32.04 -1.73 -8.01
N GLU A 52 -32.81 -0.68 -8.26
CA GLU A 52 -32.70 0.09 -9.50
C GLU A 52 -31.87 1.35 -9.27
N ILE A 53 -30.76 1.48 -9.99
CA ILE A 53 -29.99 2.74 -10.06
C ILE A 53 -30.65 3.63 -11.13
N ASP A 54 -31.01 4.85 -10.76
CA ASP A 54 -31.50 5.83 -11.72
C ASP A 54 -30.32 6.45 -12.48
N GLU A 55 -29.96 5.83 -13.60
CA GLU A 55 -28.81 6.20 -14.45
C GLU A 55 -28.86 7.67 -14.91
N ALA A 56 -30.05 8.27 -15.06
CA ALA A 56 -30.18 9.67 -15.45
C ALA A 56 -29.75 10.64 -14.31
N SER A 57 -29.77 10.15 -13.06
CA SER A 57 -29.40 10.90 -11.86
C SER A 57 -28.02 10.54 -11.30
N LEU A 58 -27.34 9.54 -11.88
CA LEU A 58 -25.99 9.16 -11.49
C LEU A 58 -25.00 10.21 -12.00
N THR A 59 -24.45 10.98 -11.07
CA THR A 59 -23.40 11.97 -11.34
C THR A 59 -22.06 11.50 -10.81
N ALA A 60 -21.03 12.35 -10.89
CA ALA A 60 -19.75 12.09 -10.24
C ALA A 60 -19.93 11.94 -8.71
N THR A 61 -20.82 12.70 -8.08
CA THR A 61 -20.90 12.75 -6.62
C THR A 61 -22.20 12.22 -6.05
N SER A 62 -23.24 12.05 -6.88
CA SER A 62 -24.56 11.67 -6.41
C SER A 62 -25.10 10.42 -7.10
N ALA A 63 -25.88 9.63 -6.36
CA ALA A 63 -26.63 8.52 -6.90
C ALA A 63 -28.02 8.44 -6.27
N ARG A 64 -29.03 8.10 -7.08
CA ARG A 64 -30.39 7.82 -6.62
C ARG A 64 -30.71 6.35 -6.86
N ILE A 65 -31.05 5.64 -5.80
CA ILE A 65 -31.24 4.18 -5.82
C ILE A 65 -32.63 3.86 -5.28
N THR A 66 -33.38 3.06 -6.04
CA THR A 66 -34.73 2.62 -5.67
C THR A 66 -34.73 1.17 -5.21
N PHE A 67 -35.31 0.95 -4.04
CA PHE A 67 -35.44 -0.35 -3.40
C PHE A 67 -36.91 -0.75 -3.30
N THR A 68 -37.18 -2.05 -3.48
CA THR A 68 -38.35 -2.73 -2.96
C THR A 68 -37.92 -3.55 -1.74
N ARG A 69 -38.89 -4.14 -1.03
CA ARG A 69 -38.58 -5.07 0.05
C ARG A 69 -37.76 -6.26 -0.47
N GLU A 70 -38.14 -6.81 -1.61
CA GLU A 70 -37.49 -7.96 -2.24
C GLU A 70 -36.09 -7.62 -2.75
N SER A 71 -35.90 -6.41 -3.31
CA SER A 71 -34.59 -6.02 -3.81
C SER A 71 -33.62 -5.61 -2.70
N MET A 72 -34.12 -5.05 -1.60
CA MET A 72 -33.34 -4.86 -0.37
C MET A 72 -32.91 -6.22 0.20
N GLN A 73 -33.79 -7.21 0.25
CA GLN A 73 -33.42 -8.55 0.67
C GLN A 73 -32.39 -9.19 -0.28
N GLY A 74 -32.63 -9.08 -1.58
CA GLY A 74 -31.77 -9.64 -2.62
C GLY A 74 -30.33 -9.14 -2.57
N VAL A 75 -30.13 -7.82 -2.40
CA VAL A 75 -28.78 -7.23 -2.35
C VAL A 75 -28.00 -7.66 -1.10
N PHE A 76 -28.68 -7.83 0.03
CA PHE A 76 -28.07 -8.32 1.27
C PHE A 76 -27.73 -9.81 1.23
N ASP A 77 -28.60 -10.63 0.63
CA ASP A 77 -28.33 -12.06 0.43
C ASP A 77 -27.15 -12.29 -0.52
N ASP A 78 -26.98 -11.43 -1.53
CA ASP A 78 -25.82 -11.48 -2.43
C ASP A 78 -24.53 -11.03 -1.73
N LEU A 79 -24.58 -9.90 -1.01
CA LEU A 79 -23.46 -9.40 -0.21
C LEU A 79 -22.97 -10.46 0.81
N TYR A 80 -23.90 -11.12 1.50
CA TYR A 80 -23.61 -12.14 2.51
C TYR A 80 -23.60 -13.56 1.96
N ALA A 81 -23.55 -13.74 0.63
CA ALA A 81 -23.49 -15.05 0.01
C ALA A 81 -22.35 -15.89 0.59
N ALA A 82 -22.68 -17.08 1.09
CA ALA A 82 -21.75 -18.03 1.66
C ALA A 82 -22.20 -19.46 1.37
N LYS A 83 -21.28 -20.41 1.50
CA LYS A 83 -21.59 -21.85 1.39
C LYS A 83 -20.83 -22.64 2.43
N LEU A 84 -21.34 -23.82 2.79
CA LEU A 84 -20.61 -24.80 3.58
C LEU A 84 -19.55 -25.46 2.70
N VAL A 85 -18.30 -25.44 3.15
CA VAL A 85 -17.18 -26.10 2.49
C VAL A 85 -16.51 -27.03 3.49
N GLU A 86 -16.22 -28.25 3.05
CA GLU A 86 -15.45 -29.20 3.83
C GLU A 86 -13.97 -28.80 3.82
N VAL A 87 -13.39 -28.63 5.01
CA VAL A 87 -11.96 -28.37 5.19
C VAL A 87 -11.32 -29.45 6.04
N VAL A 88 -10.14 -29.92 5.62
CA VAL A 88 -9.37 -30.93 6.35
C VAL A 88 -8.19 -30.26 7.07
N VAL A 89 -8.12 -30.44 8.39
CA VAL A 89 -7.11 -29.83 9.27
C VAL A 89 -6.28 -30.90 10.01
N PRO A 90 -5.01 -30.60 10.35
CA PRO A 90 -4.10 -31.61 10.91
C PRO A 90 -4.38 -31.96 12.38
N SER A 91 -5.20 -31.18 13.06
CA SER A 91 -5.49 -31.31 14.49
C SER A 91 -6.95 -31.02 14.74
N LYS A 92 -7.56 -31.74 15.69
CA LYS A 92 -8.97 -31.53 16.05
C LYS A 92 -9.19 -30.12 16.58
N TRP A 93 -10.33 -29.54 16.24
CA TRP A 93 -10.77 -28.29 16.85
C TRP A 93 -11.38 -28.59 18.22
N ALA A 94 -11.07 -27.75 19.21
CA ALA A 94 -11.59 -27.93 20.55
C ALA A 94 -13.11 -27.74 20.56
N GLY A 95 -13.84 -28.73 21.09
CA GLY A 95 -15.29 -28.65 21.27
C GLY A 95 -16.14 -28.85 20.01
N VAL A 96 -15.55 -29.30 18.89
CA VAL A 96 -16.29 -29.62 17.66
C VAL A 96 -15.91 -31.02 17.20
N ASP A 97 -16.91 -31.86 16.97
CA ASP A 97 -16.68 -33.20 16.45
C ASP A 97 -16.36 -33.16 14.94
N PRO A 98 -15.28 -33.82 14.50
CA PRO A 98 -14.97 -33.91 13.07
C PRO A 98 -16.00 -34.80 12.37
N LYS A 99 -16.14 -34.59 11.06
CA LYS A 99 -16.89 -35.49 10.20
C LYS A 99 -16.36 -36.93 10.31
N PRO A 100 -17.25 -37.94 10.31
CA PRO A 100 -16.85 -39.33 10.30
C PRO A 100 -16.23 -39.70 8.94
N GLY A 101 -15.12 -40.44 8.96
CA GLY A 101 -14.43 -40.89 7.75
C GLY A 101 -12.91 -40.81 7.87
N GLU A 102 -12.21 -41.43 6.92
CA GLU A 102 -10.78 -41.22 6.74
C GLU A 102 -10.57 -40.00 5.84
N HIS A 103 -10.07 -38.91 6.44
CA HIS A 103 -9.67 -37.72 5.72
C HIS A 103 -8.14 -37.61 5.74
N VAL A 104 -7.54 -37.27 4.61
CA VAL A 104 -6.09 -37.24 4.43
C VAL A 104 -5.65 -35.84 4.02
N ILE A 105 -4.56 -35.38 4.63
CA ILE A 105 -3.84 -34.17 4.24
C ILE A 105 -2.63 -34.60 3.43
N GLU A 106 -2.62 -34.17 2.18
CA GLU A 106 -1.50 -34.32 1.28
C GLU A 106 -0.55 -33.13 1.45
N LYS A 107 0.68 -33.39 1.89
CA LYS A 107 1.75 -32.40 1.94
C LYS A 107 2.84 -32.78 0.95
N PRO A 108 2.95 -32.08 -0.19
CA PRO A 108 4.10 -32.25 -1.06
C PRO A 108 5.35 -31.74 -0.35
N ASN A 109 6.40 -32.57 -0.33
CA ASN A 109 7.72 -32.16 0.15
C ASN A 109 8.30 -31.13 -0.84
N PRO A 110 8.56 -29.88 -0.40
CA PRO A 110 8.99 -28.82 -1.30
C PRO A 110 10.37 -29.05 -1.94
N LYS A 111 11.14 -30.06 -1.50
CA LYS A 111 12.45 -30.41 -2.08
C LYS A 111 12.43 -31.64 -2.98
N THR A 112 11.57 -32.62 -2.71
CA THR A 112 11.56 -33.90 -3.43
C THR A 112 10.31 -34.10 -4.29
N GLY A 113 9.29 -33.25 -4.14
CA GLY A 113 7.98 -33.41 -4.80
C GLY A 113 7.14 -34.57 -4.26
N GLU A 114 7.69 -35.37 -3.34
CA GLU A 114 7.04 -36.54 -2.76
C GLU A 114 5.88 -36.10 -1.84
N VAL A 115 4.70 -36.66 -2.08
CA VAL A 115 3.49 -36.31 -1.31
C VAL A 115 3.39 -37.19 -0.08
N THR A 116 3.60 -36.60 1.10
CA THR A 116 3.34 -37.28 2.36
C THR A 116 1.86 -37.19 2.70
N LYS A 117 1.21 -38.34 2.86
CA LYS A 117 -0.19 -38.46 3.30
C LYS A 117 -0.23 -38.55 4.82
N THR A 118 -0.94 -37.63 5.46
CA THR A 118 -1.13 -37.63 6.93
C THR A 118 -2.61 -37.62 7.25
N ARG A 119 -3.03 -38.33 8.31
CA ARG A 119 -4.43 -38.33 8.74
C ARG A 119 -4.86 -36.93 9.17
N GLY A 120 -6.00 -36.48 8.68
CA GLY A 120 -6.61 -35.19 9.02
C GLY A 120 -8.01 -35.34 9.61
N PHE A 121 -8.59 -34.21 9.99
CA PHE A 121 -9.93 -34.09 10.54
C PHE A 121 -10.74 -33.14 9.64
N ALA A 122 -11.90 -33.57 9.15
CA ALA A 122 -12.74 -32.75 8.30
C ALA A 122 -13.84 -32.02 9.08
N TYR A 123 -14.13 -30.79 8.70
CA TYR A 123 -15.19 -29.95 9.26
C TYR A 123 -15.91 -29.21 8.15
N ASP A 124 -17.21 -28.97 8.30
CA ASP A 124 -17.93 -28.01 7.48
C ASP A 124 -17.71 -26.60 8.02
N VAL A 125 -17.26 -25.72 7.14
CA VAL A 125 -16.99 -24.33 7.48
C VAL A 125 -17.73 -23.42 6.52
N VAL A 126 -18.41 -22.42 7.07
CA VAL A 126 -19.03 -21.36 6.29
C VAL A 126 -17.94 -20.54 5.62
N GLN A 127 -17.97 -20.51 4.29
CA GLN A 127 -17.05 -19.75 3.46
C GLN A 127 -17.79 -18.63 2.71
N PRO A 128 -17.48 -17.36 2.97
CA PRO A 128 -17.98 -16.23 2.17
C PRO A 128 -17.63 -16.39 0.68
N GLN A 129 -18.58 -16.09 -0.21
CA GLN A 129 -18.40 -16.22 -1.65
C GLN A 129 -18.05 -14.89 -2.34
N ALA A 130 -18.59 -13.76 -1.87
CA ALA A 130 -18.49 -12.43 -2.49
C ALA A 130 -18.66 -12.46 -4.02
N PRO A 131 -19.88 -12.73 -4.52
CA PRO A 131 -20.15 -12.85 -5.95
C PRO A 131 -19.71 -11.61 -6.74
N CYS A 132 -19.90 -10.41 -6.17
CA CYS A 132 -19.45 -9.13 -6.73
C CYS A 132 -17.93 -9.09 -6.99
N LEU A 133 -17.11 -9.61 -6.08
CA LEU A 133 -15.65 -9.68 -6.27
C LEU A 133 -15.25 -10.83 -7.19
N ALA A 134 -15.84 -12.01 -6.96
CA ALA A 134 -15.45 -13.25 -7.63
C ALA A 134 -15.64 -13.19 -9.14
N ARG A 135 -16.64 -12.46 -9.64
CA ARG A 135 -16.88 -12.31 -11.09
C ARG A 135 -15.77 -11.55 -11.83
N HIS A 136 -15.00 -10.72 -11.13
CA HIS A 136 -13.89 -9.94 -11.70
C HIS A 136 -12.53 -10.56 -11.40
N LEU A 137 -12.50 -11.68 -10.68
CA LEU A 137 -11.29 -12.42 -10.35
C LEU A 137 -11.28 -13.73 -11.13
N GLU A 138 -10.41 -13.78 -12.14
CA GLU A 138 -10.12 -15.02 -12.86
C GLU A 138 -9.70 -16.15 -11.89
N PRO A 139 -9.88 -17.44 -12.25
CA PRO A 139 -9.58 -18.57 -11.37
C PRO A 139 -8.15 -18.58 -10.79
N ASP A 140 -7.18 -18.08 -11.56
CA ASP A 140 -5.77 -17.94 -11.15
C ASP A 140 -5.53 -16.83 -10.11
N ARG A 141 -6.49 -15.92 -9.91
CA ARG A 141 -6.49 -14.85 -8.90
C ARG A 141 -7.28 -15.21 -7.64
N LYS A 142 -7.76 -16.45 -7.52
CA LYS A 142 -8.39 -16.98 -6.29
C LYS A 142 -7.66 -16.63 -4.97
N PRO A 143 -6.32 -16.57 -4.90
CA PRO A 143 -5.61 -16.15 -3.68
C PRO A 143 -6.00 -14.77 -3.15
N TRP A 144 -6.41 -13.83 -4.01
CA TRP A 144 -6.93 -12.52 -3.58
C TRP A 144 -8.29 -12.63 -2.90
N LEU A 145 -9.19 -13.45 -3.46
CA LEU A 145 -10.47 -13.74 -2.84
C LEU A 145 -10.31 -14.47 -1.51
N ASP A 146 -9.35 -15.40 -1.41
CA ASP A 146 -9.01 -16.08 -0.16
C ASP A 146 -8.42 -15.13 0.89
N LEU A 147 -7.63 -14.14 0.46
CA LEU A 147 -7.13 -13.08 1.34
C LEU A 147 -8.28 -12.19 1.86
N TRP A 148 -9.19 -11.79 0.98
CA TRP A 148 -10.40 -11.05 1.37
C TRP A 148 -11.24 -11.85 2.38
N ARG A 149 -11.50 -13.14 2.12
CA ARG A 149 -12.24 -14.04 3.04
C ARG A 149 -11.61 -14.08 4.44
N GLN A 150 -10.28 -14.24 4.50
CA GLN A 150 -9.55 -14.25 5.76
C GLN A 150 -9.70 -12.92 6.49
N MET A 151 -9.52 -11.80 5.78
CA MET A 151 -9.68 -10.46 6.36
C MET A 151 -11.08 -10.28 6.93
N VAL A 152 -12.16 -10.60 6.19
CA VAL A 152 -13.54 -10.44 6.69
C VAL A 152 -13.76 -11.26 7.96
N TRP A 153 -13.24 -12.49 8.03
CA TRP A 153 -13.40 -13.37 9.19
C TRP A 153 -12.58 -12.96 10.40
N GLU A 154 -11.42 -12.36 10.20
CA GLU A 154 -10.49 -12.01 11.26
C GLU A 154 -10.69 -10.58 11.79
N ILE A 155 -11.09 -9.65 10.92
CA ILE A 155 -11.20 -8.23 11.23
C ILE A 155 -12.66 -7.82 11.48
N PRO A 156 -13.52 -7.46 10.50
CA PRO A 156 -14.86 -6.97 10.82
C PRO A 156 -15.73 -8.04 11.50
N ARG A 157 -15.53 -9.33 11.18
CA ARG A 157 -16.31 -10.46 11.73
C ARG A 157 -15.53 -11.36 12.68
N GLY A 158 -14.41 -10.85 13.21
CA GLY A 158 -13.53 -11.57 14.12
C GLY A 158 -13.69 -11.20 15.59
N GLY A 159 -12.75 -11.69 16.40
CA GLY A 159 -12.65 -11.33 17.81
C GLY A 159 -13.89 -11.67 18.65
N ASN A 160 -14.31 -10.74 19.52
CA ASN A 160 -15.55 -10.83 20.31
C ASN A 160 -16.83 -10.67 19.44
N ASN A 161 -16.69 -10.29 18.17
CA ASN A 161 -17.80 -10.09 17.25
C ASN A 161 -18.12 -11.36 16.45
N VAL A 162 -17.84 -12.58 16.93
CA VAL A 162 -18.15 -13.81 16.17
C VAL A 162 -19.64 -13.89 15.79
N ARG A 163 -20.54 -13.40 16.64
CA ARG A 163 -21.99 -13.28 16.32
C ARG A 163 -22.28 -12.46 15.06
N SER A 164 -21.37 -11.56 14.67
CA SER A 164 -21.50 -10.77 13.44
C SER A 164 -21.30 -11.60 12.17
N ARG A 165 -20.90 -12.88 12.27
CA ARG A 165 -20.87 -13.85 11.16
C ARG A 165 -22.26 -14.41 10.83
N ALA A 166 -23.24 -14.21 11.71
CA ALA A 166 -24.59 -14.74 11.56
C ALA A 166 -25.23 -14.51 10.17
N PRO A 167 -25.07 -13.36 9.50
CA PRO A 167 -25.64 -13.17 8.16
C PRO A 167 -25.11 -14.19 7.15
N PHE A 168 -23.82 -14.49 7.16
CA PHE A 168 -23.23 -15.49 6.27
C PHE A 168 -23.64 -16.92 6.66
N GLU A 169 -23.72 -17.21 7.96
CA GLU A 169 -24.18 -18.53 8.44
C GLU A 169 -25.64 -18.78 8.04
N GLN A 170 -26.49 -17.77 8.12
CA GLN A 170 -27.89 -17.83 7.69
C GLN A 170 -28.00 -18.08 6.18
N VAL A 171 -27.26 -17.34 5.35
CA VAL A 171 -27.28 -17.57 3.89
C VAL A 171 -26.75 -18.94 3.53
N ALA A 172 -25.65 -19.39 4.16
CA ALA A 172 -25.09 -20.71 3.88
C ALA A 172 -26.05 -21.87 4.20
N ASN A 173 -26.95 -21.68 5.18
CA ASN A 173 -27.90 -22.71 5.62
C ASN A 173 -29.28 -22.60 4.96
N SER A 174 -29.75 -21.38 4.67
CA SER A 174 -31.15 -21.12 4.28
C SER A 174 -31.31 -20.30 2.99
N GLY A 175 -30.20 -19.84 2.39
CA GLY A 175 -30.20 -19.01 1.19
C GLY A 175 -30.51 -17.53 1.42
N HIS A 176 -30.90 -17.14 2.65
CA HIS A 176 -31.29 -15.78 2.99
C HIS A 176 -30.75 -15.35 4.38
N CYS A 177 -30.55 -14.05 4.60
CA CYS A 177 -30.20 -13.46 5.91
C CYS A 177 -31.26 -12.50 6.45
N GLY A 178 -31.26 -12.24 7.76
CA GLY A 178 -32.17 -11.29 8.39
C GLY A 178 -31.86 -9.80 8.13
N GLU A 179 -30.67 -9.49 7.61
CA GLU A 179 -30.18 -8.11 7.46
C GLU A 179 -31.00 -7.29 6.46
N GLY A 180 -31.43 -7.89 5.33
CA GLY A 180 -32.22 -7.18 4.32
C GLY A 180 -33.60 -6.73 4.82
N ALA A 181 -34.30 -7.61 5.54
CA ALA A 181 -35.57 -7.27 6.18
C ALA A 181 -35.40 -6.20 7.28
N ALA A 182 -34.32 -6.27 8.06
CA ALA A 182 -34.01 -5.26 9.09
C ALA A 182 -33.70 -3.90 8.45
N ALA A 183 -32.88 -3.86 7.40
CA ALA A 183 -32.56 -2.65 6.65
C ALA A 183 -33.81 -2.00 6.02
N TRP A 184 -34.70 -2.81 5.44
CA TRP A 184 -35.97 -2.31 4.89
C TRP A 184 -36.84 -1.64 5.95
N ALA A 185 -37.00 -2.28 7.12
CA ALA A 185 -37.76 -1.71 8.23
C ALA A 185 -37.15 -0.40 8.75
N ALA A 186 -35.81 -0.36 8.89
CA ALA A 186 -35.11 0.83 9.36
C ALA A 186 -35.25 2.01 8.38
N VAL A 187 -35.17 1.75 7.07
CA VAL A 187 -35.34 2.78 6.03
C VAL A 187 -36.78 3.31 5.99
N LEU A 188 -37.78 2.45 6.18
CA LEU A 188 -39.18 2.88 6.31
C LEU A 188 -39.37 3.84 7.49
N ASP A 189 -38.84 3.47 8.66
CA ASP A 189 -38.91 4.29 9.87
C ASP A 189 -38.15 5.62 9.70
N PHE A 190 -37.02 5.59 8.98
CA PHE A 190 -36.26 6.79 8.61
C PHE A 190 -37.08 7.74 7.72
N GLN A 191 -37.72 7.24 6.67
CA GLN A 191 -38.55 8.07 5.78
C GLN A 191 -39.76 8.67 6.51
N GLU A 192 -40.42 7.88 7.37
CA GLU A 192 -41.52 8.38 8.19
C GLU A 192 -41.04 9.48 9.16
N GLY A 193 -39.85 9.31 9.75
CA GLY A 193 -39.20 10.31 10.59
C GLY A 193 -38.88 11.60 9.82
N GLN A 194 -38.28 11.48 8.64
CA GLN A 194 -37.91 12.61 7.79
C GLN A 194 -39.14 13.40 7.35
N ALA A 195 -40.24 12.73 6.99
CA ALA A 195 -41.50 13.38 6.65
C ALA A 195 -42.10 14.19 7.83
N LYS A 196 -41.70 13.87 9.07
CA LYS A 196 -42.06 14.58 10.30
C LYS A 196 -41.00 15.60 10.75
N GLY A 197 -39.94 15.82 9.95
CA GLY A 197 -38.82 16.70 10.29
C GLY A 197 -37.90 16.15 11.39
N LEU A 198 -37.95 14.85 11.67
CA LEU A 198 -37.11 14.20 12.68
C LEU A 198 -35.91 13.52 12.04
N LEU A 199 -34.71 13.83 12.55
CA LEU A 199 -33.49 13.10 12.19
C LEU A 199 -33.46 11.76 12.95
N LYS A 200 -33.55 10.66 12.21
CA LYS A 200 -33.44 9.31 12.77
C LYS A 200 -32.02 8.81 12.68
N THR A 201 -31.50 8.32 13.80
CA THR A 201 -30.15 7.76 13.92
C THR A 201 -30.20 6.40 14.61
N ASP A 202 -29.33 5.50 14.18
CA ASP A 202 -29.16 4.18 14.79
C ASP A 202 -27.71 3.96 15.26
N PRO A 203 -27.51 3.15 16.31
CA PRO A 203 -26.18 2.74 16.75
C PRO A 203 -25.40 2.03 15.63
N ILE A 204 -24.11 2.33 15.54
CA ILE A 204 -23.21 1.75 14.55
C ILE A 204 -22.42 0.61 15.20
N SER A 205 -22.50 -0.57 14.59
CA SER A 205 -21.71 -1.73 15.00
C SER A 205 -20.25 -1.60 14.56
N GLY A 206 -19.31 -1.98 15.44
CA GLY A 206 -17.89 -2.13 15.09
C GLY A 206 -17.60 -3.20 14.03
N ALA A 207 -18.57 -4.06 13.72
CA ALA A 207 -18.50 -4.99 12.59
C ALA A 207 -18.77 -4.32 11.22
N LEU A 208 -19.34 -3.10 11.24
CA LEU A 208 -19.67 -2.31 10.05
C LEU A 208 -18.71 -1.13 9.89
N LEU A 209 -18.48 -0.33 10.95
CA LEU A 209 -17.53 0.78 10.93
C LEU A 209 -16.26 0.41 11.69
N LEU A 210 -15.10 0.52 11.03
CA LEU A 210 -13.83 0.16 11.66
C LEU A 210 -13.48 1.18 12.73
N GLY A 211 -13.08 0.68 13.91
CA GLY A 211 -12.77 1.54 15.06
C GLY A 211 -14.00 2.02 15.84
N ALA A 212 -15.23 1.75 15.38
CA ALA A 212 -16.42 2.07 16.16
C ALA A 212 -16.48 1.19 17.42
N GLN A 213 -16.75 1.83 18.55
CA GLN A 213 -16.98 1.20 19.84
C GLN A 213 -18.45 1.35 20.23
N ALA A 214 -18.93 0.57 21.20
CA ALA A 214 -20.31 0.72 21.68
C ALA A 214 -20.56 2.13 22.23
N VAL A 215 -19.58 2.66 22.97
CA VAL A 215 -19.52 4.04 23.45
C VAL A 215 -18.08 4.54 23.36
N ASN A 216 -17.89 5.84 23.20
CA ASN A 216 -16.58 6.47 23.29
C ASN A 216 -16.15 6.70 24.76
N ALA A 217 -14.98 7.32 24.97
CA ALA A 217 -14.47 7.62 26.31
C ALA A 217 -15.39 8.53 27.15
N GLU A 218 -16.23 9.32 26.49
CA GLU A 218 -17.23 10.21 27.09
C GLU A 218 -18.60 9.53 27.24
N THR A 219 -18.68 8.21 27.09
CA THR A 219 -19.92 7.40 27.15
C THR A 219 -20.96 7.71 26.08
N VAL A 220 -20.59 8.44 25.02
CA VAL A 220 -21.47 8.74 23.89
C VAL A 220 -21.48 7.55 22.92
N PRO A 221 -22.66 7.00 22.56
CA PRO A 221 -22.75 5.91 21.61
C PRO A 221 -22.40 6.37 20.19
N PHE A 222 -21.69 5.52 19.45
CA PHE A 222 -21.49 5.76 18.02
C PHE A 222 -22.82 5.53 17.31
N SER A 223 -23.44 6.60 16.82
CA SER A 223 -24.72 6.54 16.09
C SER A 223 -24.62 7.36 14.81
N GLY A 224 -25.32 6.93 13.77
CA GLY A 224 -25.33 7.58 12.46
C GLY A 224 -26.72 7.59 11.85
N ARG A 225 -26.93 8.41 10.81
CA ARG A 225 -28.18 8.40 10.07
C ARG A 225 -28.43 7.01 9.47
N VAL A 226 -29.66 6.54 9.53
CA VAL A 226 -30.04 5.18 9.12
C VAL A 226 -29.70 4.90 7.65
N ASP A 227 -30.01 5.86 6.77
CA ASP A 227 -29.71 5.78 5.34
C ASP A 227 -28.19 5.73 5.06
N HIS A 228 -27.37 6.44 5.84
CA HIS A 228 -25.92 6.35 5.73
C HIS A 228 -25.38 5.03 6.29
N ASN A 229 -25.92 4.54 7.40
CA ASN A 229 -25.50 3.29 8.04
C ASN A 229 -25.69 2.08 7.10
N LEU A 230 -26.72 2.10 6.25
CA LEU A 230 -26.93 1.11 5.19
C LEU A 230 -25.67 0.91 4.34
N LEU A 231 -24.96 2.00 4.00
CA LEU A 231 -23.77 1.96 3.14
C LEU A 231 -22.60 1.24 3.80
N LEU A 232 -22.53 1.19 5.14
CA LEU A 232 -21.43 0.56 5.87
C LEU A 232 -21.39 -0.97 5.72
N HIS A 233 -22.42 -1.59 5.14
CA HIS A 233 -22.39 -3.00 4.79
C HIS A 233 -21.53 -3.27 3.55
N PHE A 234 -21.41 -2.29 2.64
CA PHE A 234 -20.93 -2.52 1.28
C PHE A 234 -19.48 -2.09 1.03
N TRP A 235 -18.82 -1.37 1.95
CA TRP A 235 -17.43 -0.92 1.72
C TRP A 235 -16.47 -2.11 1.52
N GLN A 236 -16.78 -3.27 2.09
CA GLN A 236 -15.92 -4.47 2.06
C GLN A 236 -15.71 -5.01 0.65
N VAL A 237 -16.61 -4.71 -0.30
CA VAL A 237 -16.47 -5.15 -1.70
C VAL A 237 -15.65 -4.19 -2.56
N VAL A 238 -15.20 -3.06 -2.01
CA VAL A 238 -14.34 -2.09 -2.71
C VAL A 238 -13.01 -1.83 -2.01
N VAL A 239 -12.57 -2.77 -1.18
CA VAL A 239 -11.32 -2.67 -0.43
C VAL A 239 -10.32 -3.72 -0.89
N LEU A 240 -9.15 -3.25 -1.31
CA LEU A 240 -7.98 -4.13 -1.46
C LEU A 240 -7.37 -4.39 -0.09
N THR A 241 -7.05 -5.66 0.16
CA THR A 241 -6.45 -6.13 1.41
C THR A 241 -4.99 -6.47 1.19
N PHE A 242 -4.13 -6.02 2.09
CA PHE A 242 -2.69 -6.24 2.05
C PHE A 242 -2.19 -6.86 3.36
N ILE A 243 -0.97 -7.41 3.30
CA ILE A 243 -0.30 -8.10 4.40
C ILE A 243 0.98 -7.31 4.73
N PRO A 244 0.98 -6.51 5.80
CA PRO A 244 2.16 -5.78 6.21
C PRO A 244 3.23 -6.74 6.74
N GLN A 245 4.46 -6.47 6.32
CA GLN A 245 5.64 -7.23 6.69
C GLN A 245 6.49 -6.44 7.67
N VAL A 246 6.90 -7.07 8.76
CA VAL A 246 7.77 -6.47 9.78
C VAL A 246 9.07 -7.24 9.83
N VAL A 247 10.18 -6.51 9.76
CA VAL A 247 11.52 -7.07 9.91
C VAL A 247 11.85 -7.15 11.40
N ASN A 248 12.06 -8.36 11.90
CA ASN A 248 12.43 -8.62 13.28
C ASN A 248 13.86 -8.10 13.56
N LYS A 249 13.99 -7.23 14.56
CA LYS A 249 15.26 -6.55 14.91
C LYS A 249 16.35 -7.53 15.40
N LYS A 250 15.98 -8.73 15.87
CA LYS A 250 16.92 -9.69 16.48
C LYS A 250 17.52 -10.65 15.46
N ASP A 251 16.69 -11.20 14.57
CA ASP A 251 17.12 -12.26 13.64
C ASP A 251 16.91 -11.91 12.16
N ALA A 252 16.47 -10.68 11.88
CA ALA A 252 16.20 -10.15 10.53
C ALA A 252 15.20 -10.97 9.71
N LYS A 253 14.39 -11.83 10.36
CA LYS A 253 13.30 -12.51 9.68
C LYS A 253 12.16 -11.53 9.40
N VAL A 254 11.48 -11.78 8.30
CA VAL A 254 10.29 -11.03 7.90
C VAL A 254 9.05 -11.77 8.39
N GLU A 255 8.28 -11.13 9.25
CA GLU A 255 7.06 -11.67 9.85
C GLU A 255 5.83 -10.92 9.34
N ARG A 256 4.67 -11.58 9.38
CA ARG A 256 3.39 -10.96 9.03
C ARG A 256 2.81 -10.25 10.25
N ALA A 257 2.26 -9.07 10.05
CA ALA A 257 1.70 -8.26 11.13
C ALA A 257 0.20 -7.96 10.92
N GLY A 258 -0.64 -8.98 10.73
CA GLY A 258 -2.08 -8.77 10.51
C GLY A 258 -2.42 -8.36 9.07
N TYR A 259 -3.35 -7.41 8.91
CA TYR A 259 -3.88 -6.95 7.63
C TYR A 259 -3.84 -5.43 7.53
N VAL A 260 -3.70 -4.92 6.31
CA VAL A 260 -3.94 -3.50 6.00
C VAL A 260 -5.09 -3.42 5.01
N LEU A 261 -6.13 -2.67 5.36
CA LEU A 261 -7.32 -2.46 4.55
C LEU A 261 -7.21 -1.09 3.88
N ALA A 262 -7.15 -1.07 2.54
CA ALA A 262 -7.07 0.16 1.75
C ALA A 262 -8.48 0.61 1.34
N ILE A 263 -9.00 1.61 2.04
CA ILE A 263 -10.35 2.15 1.87
C ILE A 263 -10.31 3.37 0.94
N PRO A 264 -10.89 3.28 -0.27
CA PRO A 264 -10.89 4.39 -1.20
C PRO A 264 -11.80 5.52 -0.71
N ASP A 265 -11.26 6.73 -0.64
CA ASP A 265 -12.07 7.93 -0.47
C ASP A 265 -12.59 8.37 -1.84
N VAL A 266 -13.69 7.75 -2.26
CA VAL A 266 -14.28 7.92 -3.60
C VAL A 266 -14.65 9.38 -3.85
N ALA A 267 -14.28 9.89 -5.02
CA ALA A 267 -14.54 11.27 -5.48
C ALA A 267 -15.46 11.34 -6.71
N ASP A 268 -15.38 10.35 -7.59
CA ASP A 268 -16.22 10.21 -8.78
C ASP A 268 -16.79 8.79 -8.85
N LEU A 269 -18.09 8.65 -8.60
CA LEU A 269 -18.82 7.38 -8.63
C LEU A 269 -18.78 6.73 -10.01
N ARG A 270 -18.86 7.50 -11.10
CA ARG A 270 -18.91 6.97 -12.46
C ARG A 270 -17.55 6.43 -12.87
N GLU A 271 -16.49 7.18 -12.60
CA GLU A 271 -15.12 6.74 -12.88
C GLU A 271 -14.76 5.52 -12.01
N PHE A 272 -15.10 5.55 -10.71
CA PHE A 272 -14.79 4.45 -9.80
C PHE A 272 -15.56 3.16 -10.13
N ARG A 273 -16.83 3.27 -10.56
CA ARG A 273 -17.67 2.14 -11.02
C ARG A 273 -17.01 1.35 -12.16
N VAL A 274 -16.24 2.02 -13.02
CA VAL A 274 -15.50 1.37 -14.11
C VAL A 274 -14.10 0.93 -13.66
N ALA A 275 -13.39 1.79 -12.94
CA ALA A 275 -11.99 1.55 -12.61
C ALA A 275 -11.80 0.37 -11.65
N PHE A 276 -12.63 0.24 -10.60
CA PHE A 276 -12.39 -0.78 -9.57
C PHE A 276 -12.51 -2.23 -10.09
N PRO A 277 -13.54 -2.60 -10.89
CA PRO A 277 -13.57 -3.90 -11.56
C PRO A 277 -12.34 -4.22 -12.42
N ALA A 278 -11.81 -3.21 -13.11
CA ALA A 278 -10.61 -3.36 -13.94
C ALA A 278 -9.37 -3.64 -13.07
N ILE A 279 -9.22 -2.95 -11.92
CA ILE A 279 -8.17 -3.26 -10.95
C ILE A 279 -8.21 -4.73 -10.56
N LEU A 280 -9.39 -5.27 -10.18
CA LEU A 280 -9.54 -6.67 -9.76
C LEU A 280 -9.08 -7.64 -10.86
N SER A 281 -9.44 -7.33 -12.10
CA SER A 281 -9.09 -8.13 -13.29
C SER A 281 -7.58 -8.10 -13.57
N ASN A 282 -6.89 -7.02 -13.18
CA ASN A 282 -5.47 -6.79 -13.39
C ASN A 282 -4.58 -7.07 -12.16
N LEU A 283 -5.13 -7.63 -11.09
CA LEU A 283 -4.34 -8.06 -9.93
C LEU A 283 -3.35 -9.16 -10.32
N ALA A 284 -2.16 -9.15 -9.72
CA ALA A 284 -1.13 -10.13 -10.03
C ALA A 284 -1.55 -11.56 -9.62
N THR A 285 -1.14 -12.53 -10.43
CA THR A 285 -1.43 -13.96 -10.27
C THR A 285 -0.32 -14.71 -9.52
N ASP A 286 0.82 -14.07 -9.31
CA ASP A 286 1.96 -14.69 -8.66
C ASP A 286 1.72 -14.87 -7.16
N THR A 287 2.00 -16.08 -6.68
CA THR A 287 1.76 -16.45 -5.29
C THR A 287 3.07 -16.72 -4.55
N GLY A 288 3.23 -16.09 -3.39
CA GLY A 288 4.32 -16.40 -2.46
C GLY A 288 3.94 -17.54 -1.51
N GLY A 289 3.28 -18.59 -2.00
CA GLY A 289 2.61 -19.62 -1.17
C GLY A 289 1.09 -19.55 -1.33
N ARG A 290 0.32 -19.53 -0.24
CA ARG A 290 -1.17 -19.47 -0.31
C ARG A 290 -1.75 -18.05 -0.47
N LEU A 291 -0.91 -17.02 -0.53
CA LEU A 291 -1.32 -15.62 -0.56
C LEU A 291 -0.63 -14.90 -1.73
N PRO A 292 -1.27 -13.89 -2.33
CA PRO A 292 -0.68 -13.11 -3.42
C PRO A 292 0.65 -12.50 -3.00
N ALA A 293 1.65 -12.51 -3.89
CA ALA A 293 2.94 -11.89 -3.60
C ALA A 293 2.82 -10.36 -3.56
N GLN A 294 2.07 -9.76 -4.50
CA GLN A 294 1.80 -8.33 -4.57
C GLN A 294 1.02 -7.78 -3.36
N ALA A 295 0.29 -8.64 -2.63
CA ALA A 295 -0.40 -8.21 -1.40
C ALA A 295 0.58 -7.91 -0.25
N ARG A 296 1.86 -8.25 -0.36
CA ARG A 296 2.87 -8.01 0.69
C ARG A 296 3.41 -6.60 0.59
N ILE A 297 3.34 -5.87 1.70
CA ILE A 297 3.76 -4.47 1.78
C ILE A 297 4.72 -4.26 2.95
N ASP A 298 5.62 -3.28 2.82
CA ASP A 298 6.66 -2.97 3.80
C ASP A 298 6.18 -1.98 4.87
N LEU A 299 5.11 -1.22 4.59
CA LEU A 299 4.44 -0.36 5.56
C LEU A 299 2.94 -0.20 5.22
N PRO A 300 2.08 0.18 6.18
CA PRO A 300 0.66 0.34 5.92
C PRO A 300 0.31 1.38 4.83
N ALA A 301 0.99 2.54 4.79
CA ALA A 301 0.73 3.57 3.77
C ALA A 301 0.95 3.08 2.33
N GLN A 302 1.78 2.05 2.14
CA GLN A 302 2.00 1.45 0.82
C GLN A 302 0.70 0.87 0.24
N ALA A 303 -0.25 0.43 1.06
CA ALA A 303 -1.55 -0.05 0.60
C ALA A 303 -2.29 1.04 -0.18
N GLY A 304 -2.29 2.28 0.31
CA GLY A 304 -2.85 3.42 -0.40
C GLY A 304 -2.12 3.73 -1.71
N LEU A 305 -0.78 3.70 -1.69
CA LEU A 305 0.03 3.90 -2.90
C LEU A 305 -0.22 2.83 -3.97
N GLU A 306 -0.42 1.56 -3.58
CA GLU A 306 -0.76 0.48 -4.50
C GLU A 306 -2.13 0.66 -5.15
N VAL A 307 -3.16 1.03 -4.37
CA VAL A 307 -4.49 1.33 -4.94
C VAL A 307 -4.40 2.49 -5.94
N LEU A 308 -3.73 3.59 -5.58
CA LEU A 308 -3.53 4.71 -6.50
C LEU A 308 -2.73 4.31 -7.75
N ARG A 309 -1.72 3.44 -7.59
CA ARG A 309 -0.94 2.92 -8.72
C ARG A 309 -1.83 2.14 -9.69
N HIS A 310 -2.70 1.27 -9.19
CA HIS A 310 -3.62 0.51 -10.01
C HIS A 310 -4.62 1.40 -10.76
N LEU A 311 -5.19 2.40 -10.06
CA LEU A 311 -6.10 3.37 -10.66
C LEU A 311 -5.44 4.20 -11.78
N LYS A 312 -4.12 4.46 -11.69
CA LYS A 312 -3.38 5.24 -12.71
C LYS A 312 -2.72 4.41 -13.81
N SER A 313 -2.46 3.11 -13.58
CA SER A 313 -1.84 2.26 -14.61
C SER A 313 -2.78 2.01 -15.79
N GLU A 314 -4.09 1.96 -15.55
CA GLU A 314 -5.10 1.72 -16.59
C GLU A 314 -5.41 2.97 -17.40
N THR A 315 -5.31 4.15 -16.79
CA THR A 315 -5.52 5.42 -17.49
C THR A 315 -4.36 5.75 -18.45
N GLY A 316 -3.18 5.17 -18.25
CA GLY A 316 -2.01 5.35 -19.10
C GLY A 316 -2.05 4.58 -20.42
N GLU A 317 -2.44 3.30 -20.40
CA GLU A 317 -2.47 2.45 -21.59
C GLU A 317 -3.60 2.83 -22.55
N GLU A 318 -4.82 3.07 -22.05
CA GLU A 318 -5.93 3.55 -22.90
C GLU A 318 -5.70 4.97 -23.43
N ALA A 319 -5.05 5.85 -22.66
CA ALA A 319 -4.70 7.19 -23.14
C ALA A 319 -3.57 7.15 -24.18
N ALA A 320 -2.62 6.21 -24.05
CA ALA A 320 -1.57 6.00 -25.04
C ALA A 320 -2.12 5.43 -26.35
N GLU A 321 -3.04 4.45 -26.31
CA GLU A 321 -3.72 3.92 -27.49
C GLU A 321 -4.61 4.97 -28.16
N ARG A 322 -5.37 5.77 -27.40
CA ARG A 322 -6.16 6.89 -27.97
C ARG A 322 -5.29 8.00 -28.57
N ARG A 323 -4.07 8.22 -28.04
CA ARG A 323 -3.09 9.15 -28.64
C ARG A 323 -2.50 8.60 -29.94
N ALA A 324 -2.20 7.29 -29.99
CA ALA A 324 -1.73 6.62 -31.20
C ALA A 324 -2.83 6.61 -32.30
N GLY A 325 -4.08 6.33 -31.94
CA GLY A 325 -5.21 6.35 -32.88
C GLY A 325 -5.53 7.74 -33.43
N ARG A 326 -5.42 8.81 -32.61
CA ARG A 326 -5.60 10.19 -33.09
C ARG A 326 -4.43 10.72 -33.93
N ALA A 327 -3.21 10.23 -33.70
CA ALA A 327 -2.06 10.56 -34.53
C ALA A 327 -2.20 9.94 -35.94
N LEU A 328 -2.73 8.72 -36.04
CA LEU A 328 -3.01 8.04 -37.31
C LEU A 328 -4.16 8.67 -38.10
N HIS A 329 -5.21 9.18 -37.42
CA HIS A 329 -6.30 9.87 -38.13
C HIS A 329 -5.98 11.29 -38.60
N ARG A 330 -4.98 11.96 -38.03
CA ARG A 330 -4.52 13.28 -38.52
C ARG A 330 -3.62 13.21 -39.75
N SER A 331 -3.06 12.05 -40.10
CA SER A 331 -2.27 11.90 -41.33
C SER A 331 -3.09 11.47 -42.55
N ALA A 332 -4.40 11.21 -42.40
CA ALA A 332 -5.22 10.59 -43.45
C ALA A 332 -6.30 11.50 -44.06
N THR A 333 -6.56 12.70 -43.52
CA THR A 333 -7.57 13.61 -44.09
C THR A 333 -7.02 15.02 -44.21
N GLY A 334 -6.65 15.39 -45.43
CA GLY A 334 -6.50 16.77 -45.84
C GLY A 334 -7.87 17.45 -45.99
N ASP A 335 -7.82 18.77 -45.83
CA ASP A 335 -8.81 19.79 -46.17
C ASP A 335 -10.05 20.08 -45.28
N SER A 336 -9.95 21.29 -44.71
CA SER A 336 -10.85 22.44 -44.85
C SER A 336 -12.27 22.46 -44.25
N ALA A 337 -12.51 23.60 -43.58
CA ALA A 337 -13.78 24.31 -43.40
C ALA A 337 -14.75 23.95 -42.25
N ARG A 338 -14.80 24.91 -41.30
CA ARG A 338 -15.96 25.53 -40.62
C ARG A 338 -16.86 24.68 -39.70
N GLY A 339 -16.91 25.13 -38.44
CA GLY A 339 -18.00 24.83 -37.50
C GLY A 339 -17.62 25.15 -36.06
N LEU A 340 -17.30 26.41 -35.76
CA LEU A 340 -16.89 26.85 -34.42
C LEU A 340 -18.12 26.94 -33.50
N ILE A 341 -18.54 25.82 -32.92
CA ILE A 341 -19.37 25.83 -31.71
C ILE A 341 -18.43 26.19 -30.55
N ARG A 342 -18.54 27.44 -30.08
CA ARG A 342 -17.91 27.91 -28.84
C ARG A 342 -18.55 27.16 -27.67
N THR A 343 -17.92 26.05 -27.26
CA THR A 343 -18.02 25.57 -25.90
C THR A 343 -17.03 26.34 -25.04
N THR A 344 -17.52 26.87 -23.92
CA THR A 344 -16.77 27.69 -22.94
C THR A 344 -15.53 26.96 -22.44
N GLY A 345 -14.43 27.70 -22.26
CA GLY A 345 -13.11 27.17 -21.88
C GLY A 345 -13.04 26.46 -20.52
N ALA A 346 -14.13 26.38 -19.75
CA ALA A 346 -14.22 25.63 -18.51
C ALA A 346 -14.33 24.10 -18.73
N ASP A 347 -15.00 23.66 -19.79
CA ASP A 347 -15.24 22.22 -20.03
C ASP A 347 -14.05 21.52 -20.70
N LYS A 348 -13.17 22.26 -21.38
CA LYS A 348 -11.96 21.72 -22.01
C LYS A 348 -10.77 21.56 -21.06
N ALA A 349 -10.85 22.12 -19.85
CA ALA A 349 -9.81 21.95 -18.83
C ALA A 349 -10.01 20.67 -17.99
N TRP A 350 -11.21 20.08 -17.99
CA TRP A 350 -11.52 18.88 -17.19
C TRP A 350 -11.40 17.56 -17.97
N SER A 351 -11.19 17.59 -19.29
CA SER A 351 -11.29 16.40 -20.14
C SER A 351 -9.94 15.79 -20.57
N ALA A 352 -8.85 15.97 -19.80
CA ALA A 352 -7.52 15.47 -20.18
C ALA A 352 -6.75 14.68 -19.10
N GLU A 353 -7.27 14.54 -17.88
CA GLU A 353 -6.65 13.71 -16.82
C GLU A 353 -7.69 12.78 -16.22
N TRP A 354 -7.77 11.57 -16.74
CA TRP A 354 -8.48 10.46 -16.08
C TRP A 354 -7.56 9.99 -14.95
N GLY A 355 -8.00 10.13 -13.71
CA GLY A 355 -7.14 9.91 -12.54
C GLY A 355 -7.66 10.47 -11.22
N HIS A 356 -8.96 10.79 -11.13
CA HIS A 356 -9.55 11.41 -9.94
C HIS A 356 -10.74 10.63 -9.35
N SER A 357 -10.92 9.35 -9.73
CA SER A 357 -11.96 8.49 -9.12
C SER A 357 -11.91 8.44 -7.59
N VAL A 358 -10.75 8.68 -6.98
CA VAL A 358 -10.56 8.80 -5.52
C VAL A 358 -9.78 10.07 -5.16
N ARG A 359 -10.11 10.69 -4.01
CA ARG A 359 -9.37 11.83 -3.44
C ARG A 359 -8.13 11.37 -2.68
N ALA A 360 -8.26 10.24 -2.01
CA ALA A 360 -7.25 9.65 -1.16
C ALA A 360 -7.57 8.17 -0.95
N VAL A 361 -6.66 7.45 -0.32
CA VAL A 361 -6.89 6.10 0.18
C VAL A 361 -6.50 6.05 1.65
N GLU A 362 -7.44 5.67 2.50
CA GLU A 362 -7.20 5.44 3.93
C GLU A 362 -6.70 4.00 4.14
N SER A 363 -5.64 3.84 4.92
CA SER A 363 -5.04 2.55 5.23
C SER A 363 -5.24 2.24 6.71
N TYR A 364 -5.98 1.18 7.00
CA TYR A 364 -6.23 0.71 8.37
C TYR A 364 -5.40 -0.54 8.65
N HIS A 365 -4.38 -0.42 9.49
CA HIS A 365 -3.57 -1.56 9.93
C HIS A 365 -4.22 -2.25 11.12
N MET A 366 -4.75 -3.45 10.89
CA MET A 366 -5.56 -4.19 11.84
C MET A 366 -4.91 -5.52 12.19
N GLN A 367 -4.90 -5.87 13.48
CA GLN A 367 -4.38 -7.15 13.95
C GLN A 367 -5.35 -7.81 14.93
N LYS A 368 -5.70 -9.06 14.65
CA LYS A 368 -6.41 -9.92 15.59
C LYS A 368 -5.43 -10.47 16.63
N ASN A 369 -5.65 -10.11 17.88
CA ASN A 369 -4.93 -10.59 19.05
C ASN A 369 -5.88 -11.41 19.93
N ARG A 370 -5.91 -12.73 19.71
CA ARG A 370 -6.90 -13.65 20.29
C ARG A 370 -8.34 -13.21 19.94
N ASN A 371 -9.10 -12.74 20.92
CA ASN A 371 -10.47 -12.28 20.75
C ASN A 371 -10.57 -10.75 20.57
N ASN A 372 -9.46 -10.02 20.62
CA ASN A 372 -9.46 -8.58 20.43
C ASN A 372 -8.97 -8.22 19.02
N ILE A 373 -9.57 -7.21 18.40
CA ILE A 373 -9.12 -6.64 17.14
C ILE A 373 -8.54 -5.28 17.47
N LYS A 374 -7.25 -5.09 17.17
CA LYS A 374 -6.56 -3.82 17.40
C LYS A 374 -6.33 -3.10 16.09
N MET A 375 -6.65 -1.81 16.07
CA MET A 375 -6.12 -0.89 15.08
C MET A 375 -4.73 -0.45 15.57
N LEU A 376 -3.70 -0.79 14.81
CA LEU A 376 -2.30 -0.50 15.14
C LEU A 376 -1.86 0.84 14.55
N LEU A 377 -2.34 1.15 13.34
CA LEU A 377 -2.02 2.38 12.63
C LEU A 377 -3.18 2.75 11.72
N PHE A 378 -3.37 4.06 11.56
CA PHE A 378 -4.19 4.67 10.52
C PHE A 378 -3.30 5.60 9.70
N ASP A 379 -3.43 5.54 8.38
CA ASP A 379 -2.72 6.43 7.46
C ASP A 379 -3.65 6.87 6.33
N ARG A 380 -3.36 7.99 5.68
CA ARG A 380 -4.15 8.53 4.58
C ARG A 380 -3.24 9.05 3.47
N VAL A 381 -3.26 8.35 2.36
CA VAL A 381 -2.48 8.72 1.17
C VAL A 381 -3.35 9.55 0.24
N VAL A 382 -3.12 10.86 0.20
CA VAL A 382 -3.80 11.80 -0.70
C VAL A 382 -3.19 11.69 -2.09
N ASP A 383 -4.03 11.60 -3.12
CA ASP A 383 -3.53 11.60 -4.50
C ASP A 383 -2.93 12.96 -4.86
N ARG A 384 -1.68 12.94 -5.30
CA ARG A 384 -0.89 14.14 -5.63
C ARG A 384 -0.13 13.93 -6.95
N PRO A 385 0.16 15.02 -7.69
CA PRO A 385 0.97 14.93 -8.90
C PRO A 385 2.29 14.19 -8.64
N ARG A 386 2.68 13.31 -9.56
CA ARG A 386 3.93 12.52 -9.54
C ARG A 386 4.08 11.55 -8.35
N LEU A 387 3.11 11.44 -7.43
CA LEU A 387 3.19 10.54 -6.27
C LEU A 387 3.37 9.09 -6.71
N VAL A 388 2.51 8.62 -7.64
CA VAL A 388 2.55 7.25 -8.17
C VAL A 388 3.84 6.98 -8.94
N GLU A 389 4.32 7.94 -9.73
CA GLU A 389 5.57 7.81 -10.50
C GLU A 389 6.78 7.65 -9.58
N ARG A 390 6.87 8.49 -8.53
CA ARG A 390 7.90 8.41 -7.49
C ARG A 390 7.80 7.08 -6.72
N TYR A 391 6.58 6.64 -6.39
CA TYR A 391 6.35 5.35 -5.75
C TYR A 391 6.84 4.17 -6.62
N GLN A 392 6.46 4.15 -7.91
CA GLN A 392 6.89 3.13 -8.85
C GLN A 392 8.42 3.08 -8.98
N ARG A 393 9.08 4.23 -9.00
CA ARG A 393 10.56 4.30 -8.97
C ARG A 393 11.13 3.62 -7.73
N ILE A 394 10.58 3.88 -6.54
CA ILE A 394 11.03 3.25 -5.30
C ILE A 394 10.89 1.71 -5.37
N VAL A 395 9.72 1.21 -5.78
CA VAL A 395 9.46 -0.23 -5.87
C VAL A 395 10.33 -0.91 -6.93
N ARG A 396 10.58 -0.23 -8.05
CA ARG A 396 11.39 -0.75 -9.15
C ARG A 396 12.87 -0.85 -8.79
N ASP A 397 13.43 0.21 -8.20
CA ASP A 397 14.88 0.37 -8.07
C ASP A 397 15.41 -0.27 -6.78
N TYR A 398 14.63 -0.23 -5.70
CA TYR A 398 15.02 -0.71 -4.38
C TYR A 398 14.36 -2.04 -4.01
N ARG A 399 15.03 -2.81 -3.13
CA ARG A 399 14.65 -4.19 -2.76
C ARG A 399 14.63 -4.42 -1.26
N HIS A 400 15.47 -3.73 -0.50
CA HIS A 400 15.57 -3.85 0.95
C HIS A 400 14.30 -3.26 1.61
N PRO A 401 13.56 -4.05 2.40
CA PRO A 401 12.26 -3.63 2.93
C PRO A 401 12.36 -2.39 3.83
N LEU A 402 13.37 -2.31 4.71
CA LEU A 402 13.58 -1.11 5.53
C LEU A 402 13.92 0.14 4.73
N PHE A 403 14.66 0.00 3.62
CA PHE A 403 15.07 1.12 2.78
C PHE A 403 13.85 1.67 2.03
N ARG A 404 13.13 0.76 1.36
CA ARG A 404 11.85 1.05 0.70
C ARG A 404 10.85 1.69 1.64
N ALA A 405 10.63 1.10 2.82
CA ALA A 405 9.66 1.61 3.76
C ALA A 405 9.97 3.05 4.20
N THR A 406 11.25 3.35 4.43
CA THR A 406 11.72 4.68 4.85
C THR A 406 11.51 5.71 3.75
N LEU A 407 11.87 5.38 2.50
CA LEU A 407 11.62 6.25 1.34
C LEU A 407 10.13 6.50 1.09
N MET A 408 9.29 5.47 1.26
CA MET A 408 7.84 5.59 1.08
C MET A 408 7.20 6.46 2.17
N ARG A 409 7.66 6.37 3.43
CA ARG A 409 7.19 7.26 4.50
C ARG A 409 7.47 8.73 4.16
N ALA A 410 8.71 9.04 3.77
CA ALA A 410 9.08 10.38 3.35
C ALA A 410 8.23 10.84 2.15
N LEU A 411 8.04 9.98 1.14
CA LEU A 411 7.21 10.28 -0.03
C LEU A 411 5.76 10.61 0.34
N VAL A 412 5.13 9.81 1.22
CA VAL A 412 3.75 10.03 1.67
C VAL A 412 3.62 11.33 2.47
N GLN A 413 4.67 11.75 3.17
CA GLN A 413 4.67 12.99 3.96
C GLN A 413 5.12 14.24 3.17
N ASP A 414 5.45 14.10 1.88
CA ASP A 414 6.12 15.15 1.08
C ASP A 414 7.46 15.62 1.68
N GLU A 415 8.13 14.75 2.41
CA GLU A 415 9.42 15.03 3.05
C GLU A 415 10.59 14.65 2.11
N PRO A 416 11.77 15.29 2.28
CA PRO A 416 13.02 14.82 1.72
C PRO A 416 13.27 13.34 2.04
N TRP A 417 13.89 12.61 1.11
CA TRP A 417 14.16 11.18 1.29
C TRP A 417 15.09 10.88 2.48
N THR A 418 15.82 11.89 2.97
CA THR A 418 16.70 11.84 4.15
C THR A 418 15.96 11.89 5.48
N ALA A 419 14.75 12.46 5.53
CA ALA A 419 14.07 12.85 6.78
C ALA A 419 13.92 11.71 7.79
N ARG A 420 13.68 10.49 7.31
CA ARG A 420 13.41 9.31 8.15
C ARG A 420 14.59 8.35 8.31
N MET A 421 15.73 8.68 7.70
CA MET A 421 16.89 7.78 7.67
C MET A 421 17.62 7.72 9.02
N ILE A 422 17.75 8.85 9.73
CA ILE A 422 18.38 8.87 11.05
C ILE A 422 17.58 8.03 12.06
N GLU A 423 16.25 8.18 12.06
CA GLU A 423 15.34 7.37 12.89
C GLU A 423 15.54 5.88 12.62
N LEU A 424 15.55 5.49 11.33
CA LEU A 424 15.80 4.11 10.92
C LEU A 424 17.13 3.57 11.49
N PHE A 425 18.22 4.35 11.37
CA PHE A 425 19.54 3.94 11.83
C PHE A 425 19.65 3.84 13.35
N ALA A 426 18.89 4.65 14.09
CA ALA A 426 18.81 4.58 15.54
C ALA A 426 18.00 3.35 16.00
N GLU A 427 16.95 3.00 15.26
CA GLU A 427 16.01 1.95 15.62
C GLU A 427 16.51 0.51 15.44
N TYR A 428 17.43 0.29 14.49
CA TYR A 428 17.92 -1.04 14.13
C TYR A 428 19.41 -1.21 14.43
N PRO A 429 19.85 -2.44 14.72
CA PRO A 429 21.28 -2.74 14.87
C PRO A 429 22.11 -2.38 13.63
N ALA A 430 23.35 -1.96 13.82
CA ALA A 430 24.23 -1.51 12.74
C ALA A 430 24.50 -2.59 11.67
N TRP A 431 24.44 -3.87 12.03
CA TRP A 431 24.65 -5.00 11.11
C TRP A 431 23.55 -5.16 10.05
N PHE A 432 22.42 -4.43 10.16
CA PHE A 432 21.45 -4.29 9.06
C PHE A 432 21.95 -3.39 7.93
N PHE A 433 22.81 -2.42 8.25
CA PHE A 433 23.20 -1.34 7.35
C PHE A 433 24.61 -1.51 6.81
N ILE A 434 25.52 -2.04 7.65
CA ILE A 434 26.92 -2.27 7.32
C ILE A 434 27.15 -3.74 6.99
N GLU A 435 27.76 -3.99 5.83
CA GLU A 435 28.08 -5.34 5.40
C GLU A 435 29.24 -5.96 6.18
N GLY A 436 29.09 -7.24 6.53
CA GLY A 436 29.98 -8.01 7.37
C GLY A 436 29.56 -9.47 7.51
N ASP A 437 30.09 -10.15 8.52
CA ASP A 437 29.76 -11.56 8.78
C ASP A 437 28.34 -11.73 9.34
N ASP A 438 27.88 -10.74 10.10
CA ASP A 438 26.55 -10.73 10.74
C ASP A 438 25.43 -10.19 9.82
N THR A 439 25.74 -9.83 8.57
CA THR A 439 24.73 -9.23 7.68
C THR A 439 23.58 -10.20 7.41
N PRO A 440 22.30 -9.74 7.50
CA PRO A 440 21.15 -10.61 7.33
C PRO A 440 21.23 -11.46 6.06
N ARG A 441 21.08 -12.77 6.17
CA ARG A 441 21.12 -13.67 4.99
C ARG A 441 19.81 -13.70 4.20
N PHE A 442 18.70 -13.38 4.86
CA PHE A 442 17.34 -13.49 4.31
C PHE A 442 16.79 -12.16 3.79
N LEU A 443 17.56 -11.08 3.89
CA LEU A 443 17.19 -9.77 3.34
C LEU A 443 18.10 -9.41 2.17
N PRO A 444 17.59 -8.67 1.18
CA PRO A 444 18.43 -7.93 0.25
C PRO A 444 19.45 -7.06 1.00
N ARG A 445 20.53 -6.65 0.34
CA ARG A 445 21.58 -5.84 0.98
C ARG A 445 21.21 -4.37 1.03
N PHE A 446 21.24 -3.76 2.21
CA PHE A 446 20.94 -2.33 2.37
C PHE A 446 21.91 -1.46 1.57
N GLY A 447 23.21 -1.78 1.65
CA GLY A 447 24.26 -1.06 0.91
C GLY A 447 24.09 -1.10 -0.62
N ARG A 448 23.41 -2.11 -1.17
CA ARG A 448 23.07 -2.17 -2.61
C ARG A 448 22.10 -1.07 -3.01
N ASP A 449 21.04 -0.91 -2.24
CA ASP A 449 20.03 0.12 -2.49
C ASP A 449 20.54 1.53 -2.14
N ALA A 450 21.32 1.66 -1.07
CA ALA A 450 22.01 2.91 -0.73
C ALA A 450 22.93 3.38 -1.86
N ARG A 451 23.69 2.45 -2.47
CA ARG A 451 24.55 2.75 -3.63
C ARG A 451 23.73 3.17 -4.83
N GLU A 452 22.62 2.49 -5.08
CA GLU A 452 21.73 2.78 -6.20
C GLU A 452 21.08 4.16 -6.07
N LEU A 453 20.62 4.52 -4.87
CA LEU A 453 20.09 5.85 -4.58
C LEU A 453 21.11 6.94 -4.90
N LEU A 454 22.33 6.83 -4.37
CA LEU A 454 23.39 7.82 -4.60
C LEU A 454 23.83 7.89 -6.06
N ARG A 455 23.81 6.76 -6.78
CA ARG A 455 24.08 6.71 -8.24
C ARG A 455 23.03 7.50 -9.01
N ASN A 456 21.75 7.31 -8.68
CA ASN A 456 20.66 8.04 -9.33
C ASN A 456 20.75 9.54 -9.03
N SER A 457 21.13 9.92 -7.80
CA SER A 457 21.39 11.34 -7.45
C SER A 457 22.45 11.97 -8.35
N TYR A 458 23.53 11.26 -8.64
CA TYR A 458 24.59 11.75 -9.54
C TYR A 458 24.09 11.96 -10.97
N GLU A 459 23.32 11.01 -11.51
CA GLU A 459 22.78 11.09 -12.87
C GLU A 459 21.78 12.24 -13.03
N GLU A 460 21.06 12.61 -11.97
CA GLU A 460 20.07 13.71 -11.99
C GLU A 460 20.72 15.12 -11.99
N VAL A 461 21.90 15.31 -11.40
CA VAL A 461 22.50 16.65 -11.19
C VAL A 461 23.74 16.94 -12.01
N TYR A 462 24.10 16.06 -12.95
CA TYR A 462 25.43 16.01 -13.58
C TYR A 462 25.91 17.29 -14.30
N ASP A 463 25.05 18.27 -14.63
CA ASP A 463 25.46 19.50 -15.34
C ASP A 463 24.77 20.79 -14.84
N MET A 464 24.19 20.79 -13.64
CA MET A 464 23.41 21.94 -13.13
C MET A 464 24.21 22.87 -12.21
N ARG A 465 23.93 24.18 -12.29
CA ARG A 465 24.48 25.18 -11.36
C ARG A 465 23.65 25.24 -10.07
N ILE A 466 24.32 25.37 -8.91
CA ILE A 466 23.71 25.29 -7.57
C ILE A 466 22.64 26.39 -7.34
N ASP A 467 22.85 27.58 -7.90
CA ASP A 467 21.95 28.72 -7.78
C ASP A 467 20.62 28.54 -8.54
N GLU A 468 20.61 27.69 -9.57
CA GLU A 468 19.43 27.35 -10.37
C GLU A 468 18.66 26.13 -9.85
N MET A 469 19.24 25.40 -8.87
CA MET A 469 18.66 24.18 -8.32
C MET A 469 17.51 24.44 -7.33
N SER A 470 16.43 23.69 -7.51
CA SER A 470 15.40 23.45 -6.50
C SER A 470 15.96 22.76 -5.24
N ASN A 471 15.22 22.77 -4.14
CA ASN A 471 15.65 22.09 -2.91
C ASN A 471 15.88 20.58 -3.11
N ASP A 472 15.07 19.92 -3.92
CA ASP A 472 15.23 18.50 -4.25
C ASP A 472 16.57 18.28 -4.98
N GLU A 473 16.91 19.13 -5.94
CA GLU A 473 18.17 19.05 -6.71
C GLU A 473 19.39 19.38 -5.84
N ARG A 474 19.27 20.37 -4.92
CA ARG A 474 20.32 20.67 -3.94
C ARG A 474 20.58 19.49 -3.00
N LEU A 475 19.55 18.75 -2.61
CA LEU A 475 19.70 17.53 -1.81
C LEU A 475 20.46 16.45 -2.58
N GLN A 476 20.14 16.26 -3.86
CA GLN A 476 20.85 15.30 -4.71
C GLN A 476 22.32 15.72 -4.91
N HIS A 477 22.59 17.02 -5.10
CA HIS A 477 23.95 17.55 -5.20
C HIS A 477 24.74 17.34 -3.90
N LEU A 478 24.11 17.61 -2.75
CA LEU A 478 24.70 17.33 -1.44
C LEU A 478 25.06 15.85 -1.32
N ALA A 479 24.22 14.95 -1.82
CA ALA A 479 24.48 13.52 -1.75
C ALA A 479 25.69 13.09 -2.58
N VAL A 480 25.90 13.69 -3.75
CA VAL A 480 27.10 13.47 -4.57
C VAL A 480 28.36 13.93 -3.83
N ILE A 481 28.34 15.11 -3.22
CA ILE A 481 29.47 15.64 -2.45
C ILE A 481 29.80 14.68 -1.31
N ILE A 482 28.81 14.35 -0.48
CA ILE A 482 29.00 13.49 0.71
C ILE A 482 29.51 12.10 0.30
N GLN A 483 28.95 11.51 -0.76
CA GLN A 483 29.38 10.20 -1.24
C GLN A 483 30.86 10.21 -1.64
N ARG A 484 31.32 11.25 -2.35
CA ARG A 484 32.74 11.42 -2.73
C ARG A 484 33.63 11.47 -1.49
N LEU A 485 33.26 12.29 -0.51
CA LEU A 485 34.05 12.47 0.72
C LEU A 485 34.16 11.15 1.52
N VAL A 486 33.03 10.47 1.70
CA VAL A 486 32.99 9.20 2.45
C VAL A 486 33.77 8.10 1.73
N ASN A 487 33.64 7.99 0.40
CA ASN A 487 34.39 6.99 -0.37
C ASN A 487 35.90 7.17 -0.23
N GLU A 488 36.40 8.41 -0.34
CA GLU A 488 37.83 8.68 -0.22
C GLU A 488 38.33 8.48 1.22
N TYR A 489 37.56 8.88 2.22
CA TYR A 489 37.84 8.61 3.63
C TYR A 489 38.00 7.11 3.88
N VAL A 490 36.99 6.31 3.51
CA VAL A 490 36.98 4.87 3.76
C VAL A 490 38.13 4.18 3.02
N LYS A 491 38.36 4.54 1.76
CA LYS A 491 39.45 4.01 0.94
C LYS A 491 40.81 4.33 1.59
N SER A 492 41.10 5.59 1.85
CA SER A 492 42.39 6.01 2.42
C SER A 492 42.66 5.37 3.79
N ARG A 493 41.65 5.25 4.65
CA ARG A 493 41.79 4.56 5.94
C ARG A 493 42.04 3.07 5.79
N ALA A 494 41.42 2.41 4.81
CA ALA A 494 41.68 1.00 4.51
C ALA A 494 43.10 0.80 3.95
N GLU A 495 43.57 1.69 3.08
CA GLU A 495 44.95 1.69 2.58
C GLU A 495 45.97 1.84 3.72
N VAL A 496 45.73 2.77 4.65
CA VAL A 496 46.59 2.95 5.84
C VAL A 496 46.58 1.70 6.73
N LYS A 497 45.40 1.10 6.99
CA LYS A 497 45.29 -0.10 7.83
C LYS A 497 45.96 -1.34 7.23
N THR A 498 46.04 -1.44 5.90
CA THR A 498 46.59 -2.62 5.20
C THR A 498 47.97 -2.42 4.60
N GLY A 499 48.42 -1.18 4.44
CA GLY A 499 49.63 -0.83 3.70
C GLY A 499 49.52 -1.02 2.18
N LYS A 500 48.32 -1.33 1.64
CA LYS A 500 48.10 -1.61 0.20
C LYS A 500 47.27 -0.52 -0.45
N LYS A 501 47.65 -0.08 -1.65
CA LYS A 501 46.92 0.98 -2.36
C LYS A 501 45.84 0.40 -3.27
N ALA A 502 44.65 1.01 -3.25
CA ALA A 502 43.49 0.55 -4.00
C ALA A 502 43.71 0.57 -5.52
N LYS A 503 44.55 1.49 -6.00
CA LYS A 503 44.91 1.64 -7.42
C LYS A 503 45.73 0.47 -7.97
N ASP A 504 46.41 -0.28 -7.10
CA ASP A 504 47.30 -1.38 -7.49
C ASP A 504 46.54 -2.72 -7.59
N PHE A 505 45.24 -2.74 -7.24
CA PHE A 505 44.43 -3.94 -7.29
C PHE A 505 43.94 -4.26 -8.71
N PRO A 506 43.83 -5.56 -9.06
CA PRO A 506 43.36 -5.97 -10.36
C PRO A 506 41.91 -5.52 -10.57
N LYS A 507 41.61 -5.07 -11.78
CA LYS A 507 40.25 -4.70 -12.19
C LYS A 507 39.60 -5.83 -12.98
N LYS A 508 38.29 -5.98 -12.84
CA LYS A 508 37.48 -6.87 -13.67
C LYS A 508 36.25 -6.15 -14.17
N ILE A 509 35.85 -6.46 -15.40
CA ILE A 509 34.60 -5.97 -15.97
C ILE A 509 33.45 -6.74 -15.29
N VAL A 510 32.62 -6.02 -14.54
CA VAL A 510 31.40 -6.54 -13.92
C VAL A 510 30.24 -5.70 -14.44
N SER A 511 29.32 -6.32 -15.18
CA SER A 511 28.18 -5.65 -15.82
C SER A 511 28.60 -4.45 -16.71
N GLY A 512 29.63 -4.65 -17.54
CA GLY A 512 30.11 -3.62 -18.48
C GLY A 512 30.94 -2.48 -17.88
N LYS A 513 31.25 -2.52 -16.57
CA LYS A 513 32.08 -1.51 -15.89
C LYS A 513 33.31 -2.15 -15.24
N GLU A 514 34.49 -1.55 -15.39
CA GLU A 514 35.69 -1.97 -14.66
C GLU A 514 35.53 -1.71 -13.16
N ARG A 515 35.79 -2.72 -12.34
CA ARG A 515 35.77 -2.61 -10.88
C ARG A 515 37.02 -3.22 -10.26
N PRO A 516 37.62 -2.57 -9.25
CA PRO A 516 38.74 -3.15 -8.50
C PRO A 516 38.27 -4.37 -7.71
N ILE A 517 39.08 -5.42 -7.71
CA ILE A 517 38.89 -6.62 -6.90
C ILE A 517 39.72 -6.46 -5.63
N TYR A 518 39.04 -6.17 -4.52
CA TYR A 518 39.70 -6.00 -3.22
C TYR A 518 40.07 -7.35 -2.59
N PRO A 519 41.31 -7.53 -2.11
CA PRO A 519 41.69 -8.73 -1.36
C PRO A 519 40.91 -8.83 -0.03
N PRO A 520 40.76 -10.04 0.56
CA PRO A 520 39.96 -10.25 1.77
C PRO A 520 40.31 -9.30 2.93
N GLU A 521 41.59 -9.20 3.28
CA GLU A 521 42.14 -8.26 4.27
C GLU A 521 41.79 -6.78 4.02
N PHE A 522 41.80 -6.32 2.76
CA PHE A 522 41.37 -4.95 2.43
C PHE A 522 39.87 -4.77 2.63
N ARG A 523 39.07 -5.78 2.28
CA ARG A 523 37.61 -5.77 2.52
C ARG A 523 37.29 -5.76 4.01
N GLU A 524 38.01 -6.54 4.83
CA GLU A 524 37.86 -6.53 6.29
C GLU A 524 38.25 -5.18 6.88
N ALA A 525 39.37 -4.58 6.43
CA ALA A 525 39.76 -3.24 6.85
C ALA A 525 38.70 -2.20 6.46
N GLN A 526 38.17 -2.29 5.24
CA GLN A 526 37.10 -1.42 4.75
C GLN A 526 35.83 -1.56 5.61
N GLN A 527 35.40 -2.79 5.88
CA GLN A 527 34.26 -3.07 6.74
C GLN A 527 34.44 -2.48 8.13
N ARG A 528 35.61 -2.66 8.76
CA ARG A 528 35.90 -2.09 10.08
C ARG A 528 35.80 -0.57 10.06
N VAL A 529 36.41 0.09 9.06
CA VAL A 529 36.33 1.55 8.91
C VAL A 529 34.89 2.02 8.72
N CYS A 530 34.10 1.33 7.89
CA CYS A 530 32.68 1.64 7.72
C CYS A 530 31.89 1.47 9.03
N SER A 531 32.11 0.38 9.75
CA SER A 531 31.44 0.12 11.04
C SER A 531 31.77 1.19 12.07
N ASP A 532 33.06 1.52 12.24
CA ASP A 532 33.54 2.54 13.16
C ASP A 532 32.90 3.90 12.83
N ALA A 533 32.94 4.30 11.54
CA ALA A 533 32.38 5.57 11.09
C ALA A 533 30.85 5.63 11.26
N PHE A 534 30.13 4.56 10.94
CA PHE A 534 28.69 4.49 11.08
C PHE A 534 28.26 4.62 12.54
N LEU A 535 28.89 3.88 13.45
CA LEU A 535 28.60 3.95 14.88
C LEU A 535 28.96 5.32 15.47
N ALA A 536 30.07 5.91 15.01
CA ALA A 536 30.50 7.23 15.42
C ALA A 536 29.52 8.33 15.00
N MET A 537 29.02 8.30 13.75
CA MET A 537 28.01 9.26 13.30
C MET A 537 26.68 9.03 14.00
N ARG A 538 26.25 7.77 14.15
CA ARG A 538 24.97 7.43 14.78
C ARG A 538 24.83 8.00 16.19
N SER A 539 25.90 7.90 17.00
CA SER A 539 25.92 8.30 18.41
C SER A 539 26.06 9.80 18.66
N ARG A 540 26.38 10.61 17.64
CA ARG A 540 26.64 12.06 17.78
C ARG A 540 25.49 12.90 17.24
N HIS A 541 25.23 14.04 17.85
CA HIS A 541 24.14 14.95 17.46
C HIS A 541 24.65 16.40 17.43
N ASP A 542 23.96 17.27 16.69
CA ASP A 542 24.26 18.71 16.60
C ASP A 542 25.76 18.96 16.38
N GLN A 543 26.36 19.83 17.20
CA GLN A 543 27.75 20.24 17.11
C GLN A 543 28.75 19.06 17.17
N ASP A 544 28.48 18.03 17.98
CA ASP A 544 29.36 16.86 18.09
C ASP A 544 29.48 16.11 16.76
N PHE A 545 28.37 16.03 16.01
CA PHE A 545 28.39 15.42 14.68
C PHE A 545 29.19 16.28 13.70
N VAL A 546 28.98 17.61 13.72
CA VAL A 546 29.69 18.54 12.83
C VAL A 546 31.20 18.46 13.04
N GLU A 547 31.65 18.47 14.30
CA GLU A 547 33.06 18.35 14.65
C GLU A 547 33.65 17.00 14.24
N TYR A 548 32.91 15.91 14.46
CA TYR A 548 33.34 14.60 14.00
C TYR A 548 33.44 14.54 12.47
N PHE A 549 32.44 15.06 11.75
CA PHE A 549 32.41 15.01 10.30
C PHE A 549 33.59 15.80 9.71
N ALA A 550 33.78 17.05 10.17
CA ALA A 550 34.88 17.90 9.72
C ALA A 550 36.26 17.35 10.16
N GLY A 551 36.39 16.91 11.41
CA GLY A 551 37.67 16.46 11.97
C GLY A 551 38.09 15.05 11.56
N SER A 552 37.13 14.17 11.22
CA SER A 552 37.41 12.76 10.89
C SER A 552 37.14 12.44 9.42
N ILE A 553 35.92 12.69 8.92
CA ILE A 553 35.58 12.33 7.53
C ILE A 553 36.36 13.22 6.55
N CYS A 554 36.51 14.51 6.87
CA CYS A 554 37.30 15.43 6.05
C CYS A 554 38.81 15.43 6.36
N SER A 555 39.32 14.51 7.19
CA SER A 555 40.74 14.47 7.57
C SER A 555 41.67 13.95 6.46
N VAL A 556 41.11 13.46 5.36
CA VAL A 556 41.86 12.88 4.23
C VAL A 556 41.93 13.91 3.10
N ALA A 557 43.09 14.00 2.45
CA ALA A 557 43.29 14.90 1.31
C ALA A 557 42.33 14.54 0.17
N GLN A 558 41.46 15.50 -0.18
CA GLN A 558 40.46 15.35 -1.23
C GLN A 558 40.18 16.71 -1.86
N TYR A 559 40.00 16.72 -3.17
CA TYR A 559 39.62 17.93 -3.88
C TYR A 559 38.13 18.18 -3.73
N LEU A 560 37.78 19.38 -3.26
CA LEU A 560 36.41 19.88 -3.16
C LEU A 560 36.37 21.27 -3.83
N PRO A 561 35.60 21.45 -4.91
CA PRO A 561 35.41 22.76 -5.51
C PRO A 561 34.98 23.81 -4.48
N LYS A 562 35.36 25.08 -4.70
CA LYS A 562 35.06 26.17 -3.75
C LYS A 562 33.57 26.28 -3.44
N ASP A 563 32.72 26.16 -4.47
CA ASP A 563 31.27 26.29 -4.32
C ASP A 563 30.68 25.10 -3.55
N ASP A 564 31.13 23.87 -3.85
CA ASP A 564 30.77 22.67 -3.09
C ASP A 564 31.20 22.78 -1.62
N TYR A 565 32.39 23.32 -1.34
CA TYR A 565 32.88 23.54 0.02
C TYR A 565 32.01 24.54 0.77
N GLN A 566 31.71 25.69 0.17
CA GLN A 566 30.84 26.70 0.78
C GLN A 566 29.43 26.17 1.00
N PHE A 567 28.88 25.42 0.06
CA PHE A 567 27.58 24.79 0.17
C PHE A 567 27.54 23.78 1.32
N LEU A 568 28.50 22.85 1.38
CA LEU A 568 28.58 21.85 2.44
C LEU A 568 28.73 22.49 3.84
N ILE A 569 29.62 23.49 3.97
CA ILE A 569 29.83 24.17 5.27
C ILE A 569 28.56 24.90 5.71
N ARG A 570 27.87 25.59 4.80
CA ARG A 570 26.59 26.24 5.14
C ARG A 570 25.58 25.22 5.64
N THR A 571 25.41 24.10 4.92
CA THR A 571 24.49 23.04 5.31
C THR A 571 24.83 22.43 6.66
N LEU A 572 26.12 22.19 6.95
CA LEU A 572 26.59 21.67 8.25
C LEU A 572 26.31 22.63 9.42
N MET A 573 26.31 23.95 9.17
CA MET A 573 26.06 24.96 10.21
C MET A 573 24.58 25.32 10.34
N THR A 574 23.73 24.88 9.41
CA THR A 574 22.28 25.08 9.46
C THR A 574 21.66 24.10 10.45
N ARG A 575 20.92 24.64 11.42
CA ARG A 575 20.11 23.85 12.35
C ARG A 575 18.77 23.47 11.71
N PRO A 576 18.26 22.25 11.96
CA PRO A 576 16.91 21.88 11.53
C PRO A 576 15.88 22.80 12.19
N GLU A 577 14.93 23.31 11.42
CA GLU A 577 13.86 24.14 11.98
C GLU A 577 12.88 23.29 12.81
N PRO A 578 12.46 23.76 14.00
CA PRO A 578 11.50 23.04 14.83
C PRO A 578 10.07 23.06 14.28
N ASN A 579 9.77 23.85 13.23
CA ASN A 579 8.42 24.02 12.68
C ASN A 579 8.29 23.42 11.27
N PRO A 580 7.55 22.32 11.08
CA PRO A 580 7.47 21.58 9.81
C PRO A 580 6.60 22.23 8.72
N VAL A 581 6.07 23.43 8.92
CA VAL A 581 5.11 24.05 7.99
C VAL A 581 5.77 24.62 6.72
N ALA A 582 7.07 24.92 6.75
CA ALA A 582 7.87 25.24 5.57
C ALA A 582 8.81 24.06 5.24
N ARG A 583 9.06 23.80 3.95
CA ARG A 583 10.08 22.81 3.55
C ARG A 583 11.41 23.22 4.20
N PRO A 584 11.94 22.45 5.16
CA PRO A 584 13.16 22.85 5.87
C PRO A 584 14.29 23.00 4.84
N GLY A 585 15.08 24.06 4.99
CA GLY A 585 16.36 24.13 4.29
C GLY A 585 17.23 22.94 4.70
N LEU A 586 18.15 22.55 3.83
CA LEU A 586 19.10 21.46 4.13
C LEU A 586 19.90 21.78 5.40
N SER A 587 20.10 20.77 6.24
CA SER A 587 20.73 20.91 7.55
C SER A 587 21.82 19.85 7.81
N TRP A 588 22.47 19.94 8.97
CA TRP A 588 23.44 18.93 9.40
C TRP A 588 22.82 17.52 9.50
N GLU A 589 21.51 17.40 9.72
CA GLU A 589 20.82 16.10 9.75
C GLU A 589 20.81 15.45 8.36
N ASP A 590 20.66 16.22 7.29
CA ASP A 590 20.77 15.71 5.93
C ASP A 590 22.19 15.21 5.65
N VAL A 591 23.20 15.99 6.06
CA VAL A 591 24.61 15.58 5.96
C VAL A 591 24.84 14.26 6.70
N LYS A 592 24.33 14.14 7.93
CA LYS A 592 24.44 12.91 8.73
C LYS A 592 23.74 11.73 8.07
N ALA A 593 22.49 11.89 7.66
CA ALA A 593 21.71 10.86 6.99
C ALA A 593 22.43 10.35 5.75
N ILE A 594 22.85 11.27 4.87
CA ILE A 594 23.52 10.91 3.63
C ILE A 594 24.90 10.27 3.90
N ALA A 595 25.65 10.75 4.88
CA ALA A 595 26.95 10.18 5.22
C ALA A 595 26.83 8.73 5.72
N MET A 596 25.82 8.44 6.54
CA MET A 596 25.53 7.07 7.00
C MET A 596 25.08 6.14 5.86
N ILE A 597 24.33 6.67 4.90
CA ILE A 597 23.95 5.95 3.67
C ILE A 597 25.15 5.69 2.78
N ALA A 598 26.02 6.69 2.59
CA ALA A 598 27.25 6.56 1.84
C ALA A 598 28.16 5.49 2.46
N VAL A 599 28.35 5.51 3.78
CA VAL A 599 29.14 4.47 4.48
C VAL A 599 28.54 3.07 4.27
N SER A 600 27.21 2.96 4.33
CA SER A 600 26.49 1.70 4.05
C SER A 600 26.72 1.24 2.59
N ALA A 601 26.62 2.15 1.63
CA ALA A 601 26.90 1.90 0.21
C ALA A 601 28.35 1.48 -0.05
N THR A 602 29.32 2.09 0.66
CA THR A 602 30.74 1.79 0.53
C THR A 602 31.07 0.40 1.11
N SER A 603 30.36 -0.05 2.15
CA SER A 603 30.55 -1.38 2.73
C SER A 603 30.15 -2.53 1.77
N PHE A 604 29.20 -2.30 0.85
CA PHE A 604 28.69 -3.27 -0.13
C PHE A 604 29.63 -3.54 -1.33
N ASN A 605 30.95 -3.53 -1.16
CA ASN A 605 31.85 -3.81 -2.28
C ASN A 605 31.80 -5.31 -2.67
N VAL A 606 30.91 -5.57 -3.65
CA VAL A 606 30.59 -6.79 -4.41
C VAL A 606 31.41 -8.00 -4.00
N ARG A 607 30.81 -8.87 -3.16
CA ARG A 607 31.33 -10.22 -2.94
C ARG A 607 31.30 -10.99 -4.29
N PRO A 608 32.30 -11.83 -4.58
CA PRO A 608 32.30 -12.69 -5.79
C PRO A 608 31.09 -13.65 -5.92
N ARG A 609 30.26 -13.81 -4.87
CA ARG A 609 29.11 -14.73 -4.88
C ARG A 609 28.03 -14.39 -5.91
N ASP A 610 27.94 -13.15 -6.38
CA ASP A 610 26.96 -12.76 -7.41
C ASP A 610 27.30 -13.28 -8.81
N VAL A 611 28.49 -13.88 -9.00
CA VAL A 611 28.90 -14.48 -10.29
C VAL A 611 28.60 -15.98 -10.35
N GLU A 612 28.57 -16.69 -9.22
CA GLU A 612 28.35 -18.15 -9.22
C GLU A 612 26.87 -18.55 -9.16
N ALA A 613 25.98 -17.67 -8.66
CA ALA A 613 24.55 -17.97 -8.54
C ALA A 613 23.78 -17.96 -9.87
N LYS A 614 24.35 -17.40 -10.96
CA LYS A 614 23.75 -17.47 -12.30
C LYS A 614 23.93 -18.83 -13.00
N GLY A 615 24.71 -19.76 -12.42
CA GLY A 615 24.92 -21.10 -12.97
C GLY A 615 24.13 -22.23 -12.28
N ARG A 616 23.30 -21.92 -11.27
CA ARG A 616 22.50 -22.91 -10.54
C ARG A 616 21.14 -22.33 -10.20
N LEU A 617 20.29 -22.20 -11.22
CA LEU A 617 18.83 -22.14 -11.19
C LEU A 617 18.40 -21.82 -12.63
N SER A 618 18.62 -22.80 -13.51
CA SER A 618 17.93 -22.97 -14.79
C SER A 618 17.00 -24.15 -14.65
#